data_AF-A0A0F8XWF2-F1
#
_entry.id   AF-A0A0F8XWF2-F1
#
_cell.length_a   1.000
_cell.length_b   1.000
_cell.length_c   1.000
_cell.angle_alpha   90.00
_cell.angle_beta   90.00
_cell.angle_gamma   90.00
#
_symmetry.space_group_name_H-M   'P 1'
#
loop_
_entity.id
_entity.type
_entity.pdbx_description
1 polymer ?
#
loop_
_entity_poly.entity_id
_entity_poly.type
_entity_poly.pdbx_seq_one_letter_code
_entity_poly.pdbx_strand_id
1 'polypeptide(L)'
;MARIRTLKPEHGQHRKIGPLSDRAFRVWVSGLVTQADDEGRLVVDPEEIRVKVFGYHPAVTTDDVVEAIGEVIQRRLLHVYEDEGQIIGQLHDWPDHQAVRKSSHFKDSSLPCLSPSATIPPVFRQYSATVPQVFRPPRKGTEGKGTGTEGKGKEGSLRGTTSGITPQPPQGGALNGFQEFWARYPRKEGIGKAEEAWMRHVKTTPLLDILEGIGRWEHSEKWREGFIPMPATWLNQKRWRDTPLVKSKQSAAQQLWDQAQREKETSE
;
A
#
# COMPACT_ATOMS: atom_id res chain seq x y z
N MET A 1 -25.48 -9.40 10.81
CA MET A 1 -25.68 -8.36 9.77
C MET A 1 -25.15 -8.91 8.46
N ALA A 2 -25.93 -8.81 7.39
CA ALA A 2 -25.46 -9.12 6.05
C ALA A 2 -24.32 -8.15 5.68
N ARG A 3 -23.17 -8.68 5.25
CA ARG A 3 -22.03 -7.88 4.79
C ARG A 3 -22.07 -7.85 3.27
N ILE A 4 -22.02 -6.67 2.69
CA ILE A 4 -21.94 -6.50 1.23
C ILE A 4 -20.45 -6.45 0.85
N ARG A 5 -20.03 -7.36 -0.03
CA ARG A 5 -18.67 -7.42 -0.58
C ARG A 5 -18.72 -7.01 -2.04
N THR A 6 -17.79 -6.16 -2.48
CA THR A 6 -17.79 -5.61 -3.85
C THR A 6 -16.68 -6.24 -4.65
N LEU A 7 -16.99 -6.86 -5.79
CA LEU A 7 -15.96 -7.33 -6.73
C LEU A 7 -15.68 -6.24 -7.76
N LYS A 8 -14.41 -5.84 -7.87
CA LYS A 8 -13.95 -4.87 -8.87
C LYS A 8 -14.00 -5.48 -10.27
N PRO A 9 -14.44 -4.79 -11.34
CA PRO A 9 -14.48 -5.36 -12.70
C PRO A 9 -13.16 -5.95 -13.20
N GLU A 10 -12.03 -5.44 -12.70
CA GLU A 10 -10.68 -5.85 -13.12
C GLU A 10 -10.25 -7.22 -12.53
N HIS A 11 -11.05 -7.83 -11.65
CA HIS A 11 -10.70 -9.11 -11.00
C HIS A 11 -10.41 -10.24 -11.99
N GLY A 12 -11.12 -10.29 -13.13
CA GLY A 12 -10.90 -11.30 -14.17
C GLY A 12 -9.56 -11.15 -14.92
N GLN A 13 -8.99 -9.95 -14.94
CA GLN A 13 -7.68 -9.69 -15.56
C GLN A 13 -6.52 -9.95 -14.60
N HIS A 14 -6.82 -10.19 -13.32
CA HIS A 14 -5.79 -10.40 -12.31
C HIS A 14 -5.08 -11.73 -12.55
N ARG A 15 -3.74 -11.71 -12.63
CA ARG A 15 -2.89 -12.86 -12.98
C ARG A 15 -3.16 -14.12 -12.15
N LYS A 16 -3.57 -13.97 -10.89
CA LYS A 16 -3.88 -15.09 -9.99
C LYS A 16 -5.31 -15.60 -10.14
N ILE A 17 -6.27 -14.74 -10.50
CA ILE A 17 -7.71 -15.08 -10.53
C ILE A 17 -8.13 -15.52 -11.92
N GLY A 18 -7.69 -14.80 -12.96
CA GLY A 18 -8.10 -15.03 -14.35
C GLY A 18 -7.95 -16.47 -14.84
N PRO A 19 -6.89 -17.23 -14.48
CA PRO A 19 -6.75 -18.59 -14.96
C PRO A 19 -7.41 -19.65 -14.05
N LEU A 20 -8.14 -19.28 -12.99
CA LEU A 20 -8.91 -20.23 -12.17
C LEU A 20 -9.93 -21.00 -13.01
N SER A 21 -10.17 -22.27 -12.68
CA SER A 21 -11.32 -22.99 -13.24
C SER A 21 -12.65 -22.31 -12.87
N ASP A 22 -13.70 -22.48 -13.68
CA ASP A 22 -15.02 -21.89 -13.40
C ASP A 22 -15.55 -22.26 -12.01
N ARG A 23 -15.26 -23.49 -11.58
CA ARG A 23 -15.62 -24.01 -10.26
C ARG A 23 -14.83 -23.32 -9.16
N ALA A 24 -13.50 -23.25 -9.29
CA ALA A 24 -12.65 -22.57 -8.32
C ALA A 24 -12.93 -21.07 -8.25
N PHE A 25 -13.24 -20.44 -9.38
CA PHE A 25 -13.66 -19.04 -9.43
C PHE A 25 -14.99 -18.82 -8.69
N ARG A 26 -15.99 -19.67 -8.93
CA ARG A 26 -17.27 -19.59 -8.21
C ARG A 26 -17.11 -19.82 -6.71
N VAL A 27 -16.31 -20.80 -6.30
CA VAL A 27 -15.96 -21.03 -4.89
C VAL A 27 -15.25 -19.82 -4.30
N TRP A 28 -14.27 -19.27 -5.00
CA TRP A 28 -13.53 -18.11 -4.55
C TRP A 28 -14.44 -16.89 -4.32
N VAL A 29 -15.31 -16.58 -5.29
CA VAL A 29 -16.25 -15.46 -5.16
C VAL A 29 -17.32 -15.74 -4.09
N SER A 30 -18.12 -16.79 -4.26
CA SER A 30 -19.35 -16.99 -3.49
C SER A 30 -19.13 -17.74 -2.18
N GLY A 31 -18.06 -18.53 -2.08
CA GLY A 31 -17.74 -19.33 -0.89
C GLY A 31 -16.70 -18.69 0.01
N LEU A 32 -15.73 -17.95 -0.56
CA LEU A 32 -14.64 -17.35 0.22
C LEU A 32 -14.83 -15.83 0.39
N VAL A 33 -14.83 -15.06 -0.69
CA VAL A 33 -14.83 -13.58 -0.62
C VAL A 33 -16.08 -13.03 0.06
N THR A 34 -17.27 -13.58 -0.21
CA THR A 34 -18.52 -13.12 0.43
C THR A 34 -18.64 -13.50 1.90
N GLN A 35 -17.98 -14.59 2.31
CA GLN A 35 -18.04 -15.12 3.67
C GLN A 35 -16.93 -14.57 4.57
N ALA A 36 -15.84 -14.08 3.96
CA ALA A 36 -14.72 -13.50 4.69
C ALA A 36 -15.10 -12.25 5.47
N ASP A 37 -14.47 -12.08 6.63
CA ASP A 37 -14.58 -10.90 7.45
C ASP A 37 -13.80 -9.71 6.88
N ASP A 38 -13.74 -8.62 7.65
CA ASP A 38 -13.15 -7.36 7.19
C ASP A 38 -11.63 -7.44 7.03
N GLU A 39 -11.01 -8.47 7.60
CA GLU A 39 -9.58 -8.77 7.51
C GLU A 39 -9.29 -9.95 6.55
N GLY A 40 -10.31 -10.44 5.86
CA GLY A 40 -10.17 -11.51 4.87
C GLY A 40 -10.05 -12.90 5.50
N ARG A 41 -10.47 -13.07 6.76
CA ARG A 41 -10.47 -14.35 7.46
C ARG A 41 -11.85 -14.99 7.42
N LEU A 42 -11.88 -16.31 7.31
CA LEU A 42 -13.11 -17.10 7.38
C LEU A 42 -12.84 -18.51 7.92
N VAL A 43 -13.86 -19.14 8.46
CA VAL A 43 -13.86 -20.59 8.68
C VAL A 43 -14.13 -21.27 7.34
N VAL A 44 -13.28 -22.24 6.99
CA VAL A 44 -13.35 -22.98 5.72
C VAL A 44 -13.83 -24.38 6.02
N ASP A 45 -15.15 -24.55 6.01
CA ASP A 45 -15.79 -25.86 6.01
C ASP A 45 -16.19 -26.22 4.56
N PRO A 46 -15.59 -27.27 3.95
CA PRO A 46 -15.91 -27.67 2.58
C PRO A 46 -17.38 -28.02 2.36
N GLU A 47 -18.05 -28.62 3.34
CA GLU A 47 -19.45 -29.01 3.23
C GLU A 47 -20.36 -27.77 3.32
N GLU A 48 -20.06 -26.86 4.23
CA GLU A 48 -20.80 -25.58 4.33
C GLU A 48 -20.65 -24.76 3.05
N ILE A 49 -19.44 -24.68 2.49
CA ILE A 49 -19.18 -23.99 1.21
C ILE A 49 -19.94 -24.68 0.07
N ARG A 50 -19.97 -26.02 0.03
CA ARG A 50 -20.74 -26.77 -0.97
C ARG A 50 -22.22 -26.42 -0.90
N VAL A 51 -22.83 -26.43 0.28
CA VAL A 51 -24.26 -26.11 0.45
C VAL A 51 -24.56 -24.67 0.05
N LYS A 52 -23.73 -23.71 0.48
CA LYS A 52 -23.92 -22.27 0.17
C LYS A 52 -23.75 -21.95 -1.31
N VAL A 53 -22.72 -22.50 -1.95
CA VAL A 53 -22.35 -22.15 -3.33
C VAL A 53 -23.09 -23.02 -4.34
N PHE A 54 -23.25 -24.31 -4.04
CA PHE A 54 -23.74 -25.35 -4.95
C PHE A 54 -25.00 -26.06 -4.45
N GLY A 55 -25.77 -25.48 -3.51
CA GLY A 55 -26.97 -26.11 -2.96
C GLY A 55 -28.01 -26.56 -4.02
N TYR A 56 -28.03 -25.91 -5.18
CA TYR A 56 -28.90 -26.28 -6.32
C TYR A 56 -28.21 -27.16 -7.39
N HIS A 57 -26.96 -27.57 -7.17
CA HIS A 57 -26.19 -28.42 -8.08
C HIS A 57 -25.86 -29.75 -7.40
N PRO A 58 -26.79 -30.73 -7.42
CA PRO A 58 -26.60 -32.00 -6.72
C PRO A 58 -25.45 -32.84 -7.28
N ALA A 59 -24.99 -32.55 -8.50
CA ALA A 59 -23.84 -33.21 -9.11
C ALA A 59 -22.49 -32.81 -8.49
N VAL A 60 -22.44 -31.71 -7.73
CA VAL A 60 -21.19 -31.22 -7.12
C VAL A 60 -21.01 -31.85 -5.74
N THR A 61 -19.96 -32.65 -5.61
CA THR A 61 -19.59 -33.34 -4.37
C THR A 61 -18.73 -32.44 -3.46
N THR A 62 -18.48 -32.89 -2.23
CA THR A 62 -17.57 -32.20 -1.32
C THR A 62 -16.13 -32.25 -1.82
N ASP A 63 -15.72 -33.36 -2.45
CA ASP A 63 -14.37 -33.53 -3.02
C ASP A 63 -14.09 -32.53 -4.14
N ASP A 64 -15.08 -32.29 -5.02
CA ASP A 64 -15.00 -31.25 -6.05
C ASP A 64 -14.75 -29.85 -5.47
N VAL A 65 -15.31 -29.56 -4.29
CA VAL A 65 -15.12 -28.28 -3.61
C VAL A 65 -13.74 -28.24 -2.96
N VAL A 66 -13.25 -29.34 -2.41
CA VAL A 66 -11.89 -29.46 -1.86
C VAL A 66 -10.86 -29.24 -2.97
N GLU A 67 -11.04 -29.84 -4.14
CA GLU A 67 -10.19 -29.62 -5.32
C GLU A 67 -10.19 -28.15 -5.76
N ALA A 68 -11.38 -27.54 -5.81
CA ALA A 68 -11.54 -26.13 -6.15
C ALA A 68 -10.83 -25.20 -5.14
N ILE A 69 -10.93 -25.47 -3.84
CA ILE A 69 -10.20 -24.75 -2.79
C ILE A 69 -8.69 -25.00 -2.93
N GLY A 70 -8.28 -26.22 -3.24
CA GLY A 70 -6.90 -26.59 -3.52
C GLY A 70 -6.29 -25.75 -4.65
N GLU A 71 -7.03 -25.51 -5.73
CA GLU A 71 -6.59 -24.64 -6.83
C GLU A 71 -6.36 -23.18 -6.35
N VAL A 72 -7.25 -22.65 -5.50
CA VAL A 72 -7.12 -21.31 -4.93
C VAL A 72 -5.88 -21.20 -4.03
N ILE A 73 -5.58 -22.26 -3.25
CA ILE A 73 -4.38 -22.34 -2.41
C ILE A 73 -3.11 -22.35 -3.28
N GLN A 74 -3.07 -23.17 -4.33
CA GLN A 74 -1.92 -23.28 -5.25
C GLN A 74 -1.56 -21.93 -5.89
N ARG A 75 -2.57 -21.10 -6.17
CA ARG A 75 -2.39 -19.76 -6.74
C ARG A 75 -2.02 -18.68 -5.72
N ARG A 76 -1.86 -19.05 -4.45
CA ARG A 76 -1.55 -18.15 -3.32
C ARG A 76 -2.60 -17.05 -3.14
N LEU A 77 -3.87 -17.40 -3.37
CA LEU A 77 -5.01 -16.53 -3.08
C LEU A 77 -5.59 -16.81 -1.68
N LEU A 78 -5.38 -18.01 -1.16
CA LEU A 78 -5.84 -18.44 0.16
C LEU A 78 -4.71 -19.17 0.89
N HIS A 79 -4.48 -18.80 2.15
CA HIS A 79 -3.70 -19.59 3.09
C HIS A 79 -4.66 -20.27 4.06
N VAL A 80 -4.50 -21.57 4.28
CA VAL A 80 -5.36 -22.33 5.20
C VAL A 80 -4.53 -22.88 6.33
N TYR A 81 -5.04 -22.76 7.55
CA TYR A 81 -4.42 -23.23 8.78
C TYR A 81 -5.47 -23.81 9.72
N GLU A 82 -5.03 -24.67 10.62
CA GLU A 82 -5.86 -25.25 11.66
C GLU A 82 -5.60 -24.54 13.00
N ASP A 83 -6.66 -24.09 13.66
CA ASP A 83 -6.62 -23.55 15.03
C ASP A 83 -7.82 -24.10 15.81
N GLU A 84 -7.56 -24.63 17.02
CA GLU A 84 -8.59 -25.25 17.89
C GLU A 84 -9.51 -26.29 17.20
N GLY A 85 -9.00 -27.01 16.19
CA GLY A 85 -9.76 -28.00 15.43
C GLY A 85 -10.69 -27.43 14.36
N GLN A 86 -10.64 -26.11 14.14
CA GLN A 86 -11.31 -25.44 13.03
C GLN A 86 -10.31 -25.13 11.91
N ILE A 87 -10.77 -25.35 10.67
CA ILE A 87 -10.02 -24.95 9.50
C ILE A 87 -10.32 -23.48 9.22
N ILE A 88 -9.29 -22.64 9.26
CA ILE A 88 -9.39 -21.20 9.02
C ILE A 88 -8.65 -20.86 7.73
N GLY A 89 -9.31 -20.07 6.90
CA GLY A 89 -8.76 -19.48 5.69
C GLY A 89 -8.42 -18.01 5.90
N GLN A 90 -7.25 -17.59 5.43
CA GLN A 90 -6.84 -16.20 5.29
C GLN A 90 -6.66 -15.91 3.80
N LEU A 91 -7.49 -15.02 3.25
CA LEU A 91 -7.33 -14.52 1.89
C LEU A 91 -6.08 -13.64 1.80
N HIS A 92 -5.24 -13.92 0.82
CA HIS A 92 -4.07 -13.11 0.49
C HIS A 92 -4.46 -11.87 -0.28
N ASP A 93 -3.68 -10.80 -0.16
CA ASP A 93 -3.87 -9.54 -0.89
C ASP A 93 -5.30 -8.97 -0.75
N TRP A 94 -5.95 -9.24 0.39
CA TRP A 94 -7.33 -8.82 0.68
C TRP A 94 -7.62 -7.32 0.43
N PRO A 95 -6.70 -6.38 0.75
CA PRO A 95 -6.91 -4.96 0.43
C PRO A 95 -7.03 -4.67 -1.07
N ASP A 96 -6.43 -5.50 -1.94
CA ASP A 96 -6.51 -5.33 -3.39
C ASP A 96 -7.87 -5.80 -3.92
N HIS A 97 -8.46 -6.80 -3.24
CA HIS A 97 -9.74 -7.39 -3.58
C HIS A 97 -10.94 -6.71 -2.92
N GLN A 98 -10.79 -6.13 -1.73
CA GLN A 98 -11.84 -5.41 -0.99
C GLN A 98 -11.35 -4.09 -0.42
N ALA A 99 -12.03 -2.99 -0.78
CA ALA A 99 -11.80 -1.67 -0.19
C ALA A 99 -12.55 -1.55 1.15
N VAL A 100 -12.03 -2.17 2.21
CA VAL A 100 -12.61 -2.04 3.55
C VAL A 100 -12.22 -0.69 4.14
N ARG A 101 -13.18 0.23 4.27
CA ARG A 101 -12.97 1.51 4.95
C ARG A 101 -12.94 1.26 6.45
N LYS A 102 -11.89 1.73 7.15
CA LYS A 102 -11.84 1.77 8.62
C LYS A 102 -12.82 2.85 9.13
N SER A 103 -14.10 2.50 9.19
CA SER A 103 -15.16 3.28 9.82
C SER A 103 -15.60 2.60 11.12
N SER A 104 -16.55 3.19 11.84
CA SER A 104 -17.18 2.60 13.03
C SER A 104 -17.85 1.24 12.80
N HIS A 105 -17.97 0.79 11.53
CA HIS A 105 -18.51 -0.52 11.17
C HIS A 105 -17.44 -1.59 10.95
N PHE A 106 -16.15 -1.25 10.99
CA PHE A 106 -15.05 -2.20 10.93
C PHE A 106 -15.05 -3.06 12.20
N LYS A 107 -15.21 -4.37 12.06
CA LYS A 107 -15.08 -5.31 13.17
C LYS A 107 -13.78 -6.07 13.01
N ASP A 108 -12.90 -5.93 14.00
CA ASP A 108 -11.73 -6.81 14.14
C ASP A 108 -12.19 -8.26 14.08
N SER A 109 -11.43 -9.09 13.37
CA SER A 109 -11.74 -10.51 13.27
C SER A 109 -11.65 -11.15 14.66
N SER A 110 -12.66 -11.93 15.00
CA SER A 110 -12.60 -12.83 16.16
C SER A 110 -11.75 -14.08 15.88
N LEU A 111 -11.29 -14.27 14.64
CA LEU A 111 -10.48 -15.42 14.27
C LEU A 111 -9.01 -15.15 14.60
N PRO A 112 -8.26 -16.17 15.05
CA PRO A 112 -6.83 -16.07 15.33
C PRO A 112 -6.06 -15.70 14.06
N CYS A 113 -4.96 -14.95 14.18
CA CYS A 113 -4.11 -14.64 13.03
C CYS A 113 -3.18 -15.80 12.71
N LEU A 114 -2.71 -15.89 11.47
CA LEU A 114 -1.83 -16.95 11.03
C LEU A 114 -0.53 -16.96 11.88
N SER A 115 -0.39 -17.96 12.75
CA SER A 115 0.83 -18.15 13.53
C SER A 115 1.91 -18.83 12.67
N PRO A 116 3.21 -18.50 12.84
CA PRO A 116 4.30 -19.20 12.14
C PRO A 116 4.35 -20.71 12.41
N SER A 117 3.73 -21.16 13.51
CA SER A 117 3.64 -22.57 13.91
C SER A 117 2.33 -23.23 13.49
N ALA A 118 1.49 -22.55 12.69
CA ALA A 118 0.18 -23.04 12.35
C ALA A 118 0.27 -24.29 11.44
N THR A 119 -0.52 -25.31 11.79
CA THR A 119 -0.53 -26.59 11.08
C THR A 119 -1.43 -26.47 9.86
N ILE A 120 -0.96 -26.98 8.71
CA ILE A 120 -1.79 -27.10 7.52
C ILE A 120 -2.75 -28.28 7.71
N PRO A 121 -4.06 -28.09 7.52
CA PRO A 121 -5.04 -29.16 7.66
C PRO A 121 -4.69 -30.35 6.74
N PRO A 122 -4.87 -31.60 7.18
CA PRO A 122 -4.53 -32.79 6.40
C PRO A 122 -5.17 -32.80 5.00
N VAL A 123 -6.42 -32.34 4.91
CA VAL A 123 -7.23 -32.27 3.67
C VAL A 123 -6.56 -31.40 2.59
N PHE A 124 -5.84 -30.35 2.99
CA PHE A 124 -5.21 -29.41 2.08
C PHE A 124 -3.70 -29.58 1.94
N ARG A 125 -3.11 -30.53 2.67
CA ARG A 125 -1.66 -30.74 2.72
C ARG A 125 -1.04 -31.00 1.34
N GLN A 126 -1.73 -31.78 0.50
CA GLN A 126 -1.26 -32.09 -0.87
C GLN A 126 -1.19 -30.85 -1.78
N TYR A 127 -2.05 -29.87 -1.55
CA TYR A 127 -2.07 -28.61 -2.31
C TYR A 127 -1.09 -27.57 -1.75
N SER A 128 -0.70 -27.72 -0.48
CA SER A 128 0.24 -26.83 0.20
C SER A 128 1.71 -27.26 0.02
N ALA A 129 2.01 -28.56 -0.12
CA ALA A 129 3.36 -29.09 -0.26
C ALA A 129 4.10 -28.62 -1.54
N THR A 130 3.38 -28.10 -2.53
CA THR A 130 3.97 -27.49 -3.73
C THR A 130 4.45 -26.05 -3.51
N VAL A 131 4.27 -25.50 -2.29
CA VAL A 131 4.59 -24.12 -1.95
C VAL A 131 5.62 -24.10 -0.81
N PRO A 132 6.84 -23.55 -1.02
CA PRO A 132 7.78 -23.36 0.07
C PRO A 132 7.16 -22.45 1.13
N GLN A 133 7.09 -22.95 2.36
CA GLN A 133 6.68 -22.22 3.56
C GLN A 133 7.70 -21.12 3.87
N VAL A 134 7.61 -20.02 3.15
CA VAL A 134 8.22 -18.75 3.55
C VAL A 134 7.09 -17.76 3.67
N PHE A 135 6.47 -17.74 4.86
CA PHE A 135 5.67 -16.61 5.28
C PHE A 135 6.60 -15.40 5.33
N ARG A 136 6.62 -14.62 4.25
CA ARG A 136 7.09 -13.25 4.29
C ARG A 136 5.82 -12.41 4.49
N PRO A 137 5.67 -11.68 5.61
CA PRO A 137 4.61 -10.70 5.70
C PRO A 137 4.69 -9.78 4.47
N PRO A 138 3.55 -9.37 3.89
CA PRO A 138 3.54 -8.66 2.62
C PRO A 138 4.47 -7.45 2.73
N ARG A 139 5.59 -7.51 1.99
CA ARG A 139 6.34 -6.30 1.67
C ARG A 139 5.36 -5.39 0.96
N LYS A 140 5.20 -4.18 1.46
CA LYS A 140 4.34 -3.12 0.93
C LYS A 140 4.81 -2.78 -0.49
N GLY A 141 4.38 -3.61 -1.44
CA GLY A 141 4.70 -3.52 -2.85
C GLY A 141 3.79 -2.47 -3.46
N THR A 142 4.35 -1.32 -3.74
CA THR A 142 3.77 -0.36 -4.66
C THR A 142 3.68 -1.00 -6.05
N GLU A 143 2.49 -1.40 -6.48
CA GLU A 143 2.20 -1.57 -7.90
C GLU A 143 1.26 -0.47 -8.36
N GLY A 144 1.88 0.54 -8.96
CA GLY A 144 1.21 1.39 -9.92
C GLY A 144 0.99 0.60 -11.20
N LYS A 145 -0.26 0.65 -11.67
CA LYS A 145 -0.67 0.93 -13.06
C LYS A 145 0.37 0.60 -14.13
N GLY A 146 0.22 -0.56 -14.76
CA GLY A 146 0.89 -0.88 -16.01
C GLY A 146 0.27 -0.13 -17.19
N THR A 147 1.10 0.58 -17.94
CA THR A 147 0.96 0.71 -19.39
C THR A 147 2.09 -0.13 -19.99
N GLY A 148 1.73 -1.18 -20.71
CA GLY A 148 2.68 -2.15 -21.25
C GLY A 148 3.42 -1.66 -22.48
N THR A 149 4.63 -2.17 -22.64
CA THR A 149 5.20 -2.60 -23.93
C THR A 149 6.27 -3.66 -23.63
N GLU A 150 6.23 -4.73 -24.43
CA GLU A 150 7.04 -5.93 -24.40
C GLU A 150 8.55 -5.67 -24.56
N GLY A 151 9.38 -6.62 -24.11
CA GLY A 151 10.72 -6.80 -24.68
C GLY A 151 11.79 -7.47 -23.82
N LYS A 152 12.00 -8.78 -24.09
CA LYS A 152 13.26 -9.57 -24.03
C LYS A 152 14.06 -9.68 -22.73
N GLY A 153 14.25 -10.94 -22.30
CA GLY A 153 15.06 -11.34 -21.15
C GLY A 153 16.56 -11.48 -21.40
N LYS A 154 17.27 -11.82 -20.31
CA LYS A 154 18.36 -12.81 -20.29
C LYS A 154 18.68 -13.21 -18.84
N GLU A 155 18.89 -14.51 -18.68
CA GLU A 155 19.31 -15.22 -17.48
C GLU A 155 20.71 -14.80 -16.98
N GLY A 156 21.03 -15.12 -15.71
CA GLY A 156 22.43 -15.25 -15.30
C GLY A 156 22.75 -15.19 -13.80
N SER A 157 22.54 -16.31 -13.11
CA SER A 157 23.47 -16.93 -12.12
C SER A 157 23.86 -16.24 -10.79
N LEU A 158 23.22 -16.72 -9.71
CA LEU A 158 23.74 -17.47 -8.54
C LEU A 158 25.06 -17.12 -7.80
N ARG A 159 24.95 -17.30 -6.46
CA ARG A 159 25.93 -17.48 -5.35
C ARG A 159 26.41 -16.19 -4.67
N GLY A 160 26.46 -16.05 -3.34
CA GLY A 160 26.12 -16.94 -2.23
C GLY A 160 26.32 -16.21 -0.89
N THR A 161 25.67 -16.74 0.16
CA THR A 161 26.07 -16.92 1.58
C THR A 161 27.24 -16.03 2.10
N THR A 162 27.18 -15.30 3.22
CA THR A 162 26.86 -15.70 4.61
C THR A 162 26.66 -14.48 5.54
N SER A 163 25.90 -14.75 6.61
CA SER A 163 25.70 -14.04 7.89
C SER A 163 26.80 -13.12 8.42
N GLY A 164 26.38 -12.07 9.14
CA GLY A 164 27.20 -11.45 10.19
C GLY A 164 26.96 -9.97 10.48
N ILE A 165 25.79 -9.64 11.07
CA ILE A 165 25.57 -8.64 12.14
C ILE A 165 26.52 -7.41 12.15
N THR A 166 26.01 -6.25 11.69
CA THR A 166 25.91 -4.93 12.39
C THR A 166 25.48 -3.88 11.33
N PRO A 167 24.37 -3.13 11.50
CA PRO A 167 23.86 -2.28 10.41
C PRO A 167 24.61 -0.95 10.33
N GLN A 168 25.71 -0.91 9.58
CA GLN A 168 26.10 0.30 8.86
C GLN A 168 25.14 0.50 7.67
N PRO A 169 24.71 1.73 7.34
CA PRO A 169 23.94 1.96 6.13
C PRO A 169 24.86 1.76 4.93
N PRO A 170 24.62 0.76 4.06
CA PRO A 170 25.45 0.57 2.88
C PRO A 170 25.08 1.64 1.85
N GLN A 171 26.09 2.41 1.44
CA GLN A 171 26.04 3.14 0.18
C GLN A 171 25.84 2.13 -0.95
N GLY A 172 24.62 2.08 -1.45
CA GLY A 172 24.19 1.21 -2.53
C GLY A 172 23.12 1.93 -3.35
N GLY A 173 23.57 2.71 -4.34
CA GLY A 173 22.86 2.99 -5.59
C GLY A 173 21.39 3.41 -5.50
N ALA A 174 21.18 4.73 -5.46
CA ALA A 174 20.23 5.43 -6.32
C ALA A 174 18.75 4.97 -6.31
N LEU A 175 18.09 5.14 -5.16
CA LEU A 175 16.68 5.53 -5.15
C LEU A 175 16.55 6.96 -4.63
N ASN A 176 16.70 7.90 -5.56
CA ASN A 176 15.93 9.14 -5.62
C ASN A 176 16.04 10.12 -4.44
N GLY A 177 17.23 10.55 -3.97
CA GLY A 177 17.41 11.83 -3.24
C GLY A 177 16.59 12.12 -1.95
N PHE A 178 15.78 11.17 -1.47
CA PHE A 178 14.86 11.39 -0.35
C PHE A 178 15.61 11.64 0.96
N GLN A 179 16.73 10.93 1.16
CA GLN A 179 17.56 11.10 2.35
C GLN A 179 18.15 12.51 2.43
N GLU A 180 18.53 13.10 1.29
CA GLU A 180 19.03 14.48 1.23
C GLU A 180 17.93 15.49 1.56
N PHE A 181 16.73 15.29 1.00
CA PHE A 181 15.55 16.07 1.37
C PHE A 181 15.22 15.96 2.87
N TRP A 182 15.21 14.73 3.41
CA TRP A 182 14.87 14.46 4.81
C TRP A 182 15.90 15.02 5.79
N ALA A 183 17.18 15.02 5.40
CA ALA A 183 18.25 15.62 6.17
C ALA A 183 18.12 17.15 6.25
N ARG A 184 17.69 17.79 5.15
CA ARG A 184 17.55 19.27 5.04
C ARG A 184 16.25 19.82 5.62
N TYR A 185 15.19 19.02 5.74
CA TYR A 185 13.90 19.52 6.21
C TYR A 185 13.90 19.73 7.74
N PRO A 186 13.53 20.93 8.26
CA PRO A 186 13.66 21.26 9.68
C PRO A 186 12.70 20.50 10.61
N ARG A 187 11.53 20.09 10.10
CA ARG A 187 10.52 19.33 10.86
C ARG A 187 10.45 17.86 10.42
N LYS A 188 10.90 16.93 11.27
CA LYS A 188 11.02 15.49 10.94
C LYS A 188 9.85 14.65 11.46
N GLU A 189 8.64 14.97 11.01
CA GLU A 189 7.41 14.25 11.41
C GLU A 189 6.77 13.51 10.23
N GLY A 190 6.27 12.30 10.49
CA GLY A 190 5.47 11.54 9.52
C GLY A 190 6.26 11.02 8.31
N ILE A 191 7.44 10.41 8.54
CA ILE A 191 8.36 9.93 7.49
C ILE A 191 7.67 9.08 6.41
N GLY A 192 6.79 8.14 6.78
CA GLY A 192 6.11 7.29 5.79
C GLY A 192 5.17 8.06 4.86
N LYS A 193 4.51 9.12 5.35
CA LYS A 193 3.69 10.01 4.49
C LYS A 193 4.56 10.90 3.61
N ALA A 194 5.75 11.28 4.09
CA ALA A 194 6.71 12.07 3.35
C ALA A 194 7.36 11.25 2.21
N GLU A 195 7.71 9.98 2.47
CA GLU A 195 8.22 9.04 1.46
C GLU A 195 7.20 8.80 0.34
N GLU A 196 5.92 8.62 0.71
CA GLU A 196 4.85 8.43 -0.27
C GLU A 196 4.66 9.70 -1.14
N ALA A 197 4.65 10.88 -0.53
CA ALA A 197 4.58 12.16 -1.25
C ALA A 197 5.82 12.39 -2.14
N TRP A 198 7.00 12.00 -1.65
CA TRP A 198 8.26 12.11 -2.37
C TRP A 198 8.28 11.26 -3.65
N MET A 199 7.89 9.98 -3.54
CA MET A 199 7.83 9.08 -4.70
C MET A 199 6.89 9.55 -5.80
N ARG A 200 5.86 10.34 -5.47
CA ARG A 200 4.93 10.93 -6.45
C ARG A 200 5.56 12.09 -7.23
N HIS A 201 6.45 12.86 -6.61
CA HIS A 201 6.97 14.09 -7.20
C HIS A 201 8.38 13.96 -7.79
N VAL A 202 9.22 13.10 -7.23
CA VAL A 202 10.61 12.88 -7.68
C VAL A 202 10.69 12.28 -9.09
N LYS A 203 9.60 11.67 -9.60
CA LYS A 203 9.51 11.17 -10.98
C LYS A 203 9.40 12.27 -12.04
N THR A 204 8.99 13.48 -11.65
CA THR A 204 8.66 14.58 -12.58
C THR A 204 9.39 15.88 -12.26
N THR A 205 10.14 15.90 -11.16
CA THR A 205 10.79 17.11 -10.65
C THR A 205 12.25 16.76 -10.35
N PRO A 206 13.22 17.53 -10.88
CA PRO A 206 14.61 17.40 -10.50
C PRO A 206 14.79 17.52 -8.99
N LEU A 207 15.69 16.70 -8.43
CA LEU A 207 16.04 16.74 -7.01
C LEU A 207 16.51 18.14 -6.58
N LEU A 208 17.28 18.80 -7.44
CA LEU A 208 17.82 20.14 -7.19
C LEU A 208 16.72 21.17 -6.95
N ASP A 209 15.65 21.19 -7.76
CA ASP A 209 14.52 22.12 -7.60
C ASP A 209 13.87 22.00 -6.21
N ILE A 210 13.76 20.78 -5.69
CA ILE A 210 13.14 20.51 -4.40
C ILE A 210 14.06 21.00 -3.27
N LEU A 211 15.36 20.74 -3.38
CA LEU A 211 16.36 21.18 -2.41
C LEU A 211 16.51 22.71 -2.40
N GLU A 212 16.51 23.35 -3.57
CA GLU A 212 16.48 24.82 -3.70
C GLU A 212 15.19 25.41 -3.13
N GLY A 213 14.07 24.73 -3.33
CA GLY A 213 12.79 25.07 -2.69
C GLY A 213 12.89 25.09 -1.17
N ILE A 214 13.53 24.09 -0.56
CA ILE A 214 13.76 24.08 0.89
C ILE A 214 14.58 25.30 1.30
N GLY A 215 15.68 25.60 0.59
CA GLY A 215 16.49 26.78 0.87
C GLY A 215 15.70 28.08 0.83
N ARG A 216 14.82 28.26 -0.17
CA ARG A 216 13.95 29.44 -0.25
C ARG A 216 12.95 29.54 0.91
N TRP A 217 12.36 28.43 1.31
CA TRP A 217 11.39 28.40 2.41
C TRP A 217 12.05 28.49 3.79
N GLU A 218 13.26 27.99 3.97
CA GLU A 218 14.07 28.12 5.19
C GLU A 218 14.34 29.59 5.54
N HIS A 219 14.57 30.42 4.53
CA HIS A 219 14.76 31.86 4.70
C HIS A 219 13.45 32.65 4.78
N SER A 220 12.29 31.98 4.65
CA SER A 220 10.99 32.64 4.73
C SER A 220 10.62 32.98 6.18
N GLU A 221 10.00 34.15 6.36
CA GLU A 221 9.55 34.62 7.68
C GLU A 221 8.58 33.64 8.35
N LYS A 222 7.70 32.99 7.56
CA LYS A 222 6.78 31.96 8.07
C LYS A 222 7.49 30.76 8.70
N TRP A 223 8.61 30.31 8.14
CA TRP A 223 9.38 29.21 8.75
C TRP A 223 10.21 29.69 9.93
N ARG A 224 10.74 30.93 9.90
CA ARG A 224 11.41 31.55 11.05
C ARG A 224 10.47 31.76 12.24
N GLU A 225 9.21 32.06 11.99
CA GLU A 225 8.14 32.19 13.00
C GLU A 225 7.63 30.82 13.51
N GLY A 226 8.22 29.71 13.04
CA GLY A 226 7.89 28.35 13.49
C GLY A 226 6.73 27.68 12.76
N PHE A 227 6.13 28.34 11.75
CA PHE A 227 5.03 27.78 10.97
C PHE A 227 5.55 26.88 9.82
N ILE A 228 6.21 25.78 10.22
CA ILE A 228 6.77 24.80 9.30
C ILE A 228 5.70 23.73 8.99
N PRO A 229 5.24 23.62 7.73
CA PRO A 229 4.29 22.59 7.32
C PRO A 229 4.91 21.20 7.44
N MET A 230 4.08 20.16 7.54
CA MET A 230 4.57 18.79 7.51
C MET A 230 5.27 18.51 6.16
N PRO A 231 6.36 17.73 6.13
CA PRO A 231 7.10 17.43 4.89
C PRO A 231 6.20 16.87 3.78
N ALA A 232 5.27 15.96 4.14
CA ALA A 232 4.30 15.41 3.20
C ALA A 232 3.36 16.48 2.62
N THR A 233 2.89 17.42 3.44
CA THR A 233 2.02 18.51 3.01
C THR A 233 2.76 19.49 2.11
N TRP A 234 4.01 19.82 2.45
CA TRP A 234 4.87 20.68 1.65
C TRP A 234 5.18 20.08 0.28
N LEU A 235 5.44 18.76 0.25
CA LEU A 235 5.67 18.02 -1.00
C LEU A 235 4.40 17.93 -1.86
N ASN A 236 3.26 17.49 -1.29
CA ASN A 236 2.01 17.33 -2.04
C ASN A 236 1.49 18.66 -2.63
N GLN A 237 1.73 19.77 -1.93
CA GLN A 237 1.36 21.11 -2.40
C GLN A 237 2.36 21.71 -3.38
N LYS A 238 3.42 20.98 -3.76
CA LYS A 238 4.45 21.43 -4.71
C LYS A 238 5.09 22.77 -4.32
N ARG A 239 5.24 23.03 -3.01
CA ARG A 239 5.66 24.33 -2.49
C ARG A 239 7.07 24.76 -2.89
N TRP A 240 7.91 23.85 -3.38
CA TRP A 240 9.18 24.22 -4.00
C TRP A 240 9.00 25.06 -5.28
N ARG A 241 7.81 25.06 -5.91
CA ARG A 241 7.49 25.96 -7.03
C ARG A 241 6.96 27.31 -6.57
N ASP A 242 6.47 27.39 -5.34
CA ASP A 242 5.95 28.63 -4.78
C ASP A 242 7.10 29.55 -4.38
N THR A 243 6.92 30.84 -4.63
CA THR A 243 7.82 31.87 -4.11
C THR A 243 7.22 32.35 -2.79
N PRO A 244 7.85 32.07 -1.63
CA PRO A 244 7.38 32.64 -0.37
C PRO A 244 7.42 34.16 -0.49
N LEU A 245 6.35 34.84 -0.06
CA LEU A 245 6.30 36.29 -0.02
C LEU A 245 7.43 36.79 0.88
N VAL A 246 8.54 37.18 0.27
CA VAL A 246 9.47 38.11 0.89
C VAL A 246 8.73 39.42 0.85
N LYS A 247 8.26 39.95 1.99
CA LYS A 247 7.93 41.36 2.03
C LYS A 247 9.24 42.07 1.69
N SER A 248 9.38 42.55 0.46
CA SER A 248 10.39 43.54 0.16
C SER A 248 10.19 44.62 1.21
N LYS A 249 11.23 44.90 2.01
CA LYS A 249 11.26 46.15 2.76
C LYS A 249 10.82 47.21 1.75
N GLN A 250 9.71 47.89 2.01
CA GLN A 250 9.29 49.02 1.18
C GLN A 250 10.57 49.79 0.87
N SER A 251 10.87 49.97 -0.43
CA SER A 251 12.10 50.67 -0.77
C SER A 251 12.05 52.01 -0.05
N ALA A 252 13.20 52.51 0.43
CA ALA A 252 13.26 53.83 1.05
C ALA A 252 12.58 54.89 0.15
N ALA A 253 12.57 54.69 -1.18
CA ALA A 253 11.83 55.50 -2.12
C ALA A 253 10.29 55.44 -1.96
N GLN A 254 9.69 54.29 -1.62
CA GLN A 254 8.25 54.19 -1.33
C GLN A 254 7.88 54.91 -0.02
N GLN A 255 8.73 54.78 1.00
CA GLN A 255 8.53 55.45 2.30
C GLN A 255 8.69 56.97 2.17
N LEU A 256 9.68 57.43 1.39
CA LEU A 256 9.87 58.85 1.06
C LEU A 256 8.71 59.40 0.20
N TRP A 257 8.17 58.59 -0.71
CA TRP A 257 7.05 58.99 -1.56
C TRP A 257 5.75 59.15 -0.74
N ASP A 258 5.45 58.22 0.16
CA ASP A 258 4.30 58.31 1.07
C ASP A 258 4.42 59.46 2.09
N GLN A 259 5.64 59.81 2.49
CA GLN A 259 5.90 60.95 3.38
C GLN A 259 5.72 62.29 2.65
N ALA A 260 6.22 62.42 1.43
CA ALA A 260 6.06 63.62 0.60
C ALA A 260 4.59 63.89 0.18
N GLN A 261 3.76 62.85 0.06
CA GLN A 261 2.32 63.01 -0.21
C GLN A 261 1.58 63.54 1.03
N ARG A 262 1.90 63.05 2.23
CA ARG A 262 1.30 63.54 3.48
C ARG A 262 1.65 65.00 3.80
N GLU A 263 2.87 65.42 3.48
CA GLU A 263 3.29 66.82 3.65
C GLU A 263 2.60 67.78 2.68
N LYS A 264 2.20 67.31 1.49
CA LYS A 264 1.40 68.11 0.54
C LYS A 264 -0.05 68.27 0.97
N GLU A 265 -0.67 67.24 1.54
CA GLU A 265 -2.05 67.29 2.05
C GLU A 265 -2.20 68.11 3.34
N THR A 266 -1.11 68.38 4.06
CA THR A 266 -1.11 69.16 5.30
C THR A 266 -0.69 70.62 5.12
N SER A 267 -0.35 71.03 3.89
CA SER A 267 0.08 72.38 3.54
C SER A 267 -0.91 73.15 2.66
N GLU A 268 -2.08 72.59 2.38
CA GLU A 268 -3.29 73.27 1.89
C GLU A 268 -4.28 73.51 3.04
#